data_AF-A0A3E1Y3W8-F1
#
_entry.id   AF-A0A3E1Y3W8-F1
#
_cell.length_a   1.000
_cell.length_b   1.000
_cell.length_c   1.000
_cell.angle_alpha   90.00
_cell.angle_beta   90.00
_cell.angle_gamma   90.00
#
_symmetry.space_group_name_H-M   'P 1'
#
loop_
_entity.id
_entity.type
_entity.pdbx_description
1 polymer ?
#
loop_
_entity_poly.entity_id
_entity_poly.type
_entity_poly.pdbx_seq_one_letter_code
_entity_poly.pdbx_strand_id
1 'polypeptide(L)'
;MHTTYPVPGVKMTALTHQKAQVLRDTTRGQQILQTSLSDLPALLKAMEHSLQEGLTIVEKEKGIEKKELLASLLDDHLYWEFGYYILFLKWRESNMAKTGCPAPADVKN
;
A
#
# COMPACT_ATOMS: atom_id res chain seq x y z
N MET A 1 -4.60 11.11 17.66
CA MET A 1 -5.75 10.22 17.94
C MET A 1 -5.34 8.81 17.54
N HIS A 2 -5.25 7.87 18.48
CA HIS A 2 -4.88 6.48 18.21
C HIS A 2 -6.15 5.65 18.05
N THR A 3 -6.53 5.37 16.80
CA THR A 3 -7.59 4.42 16.49
C THR A 3 -7.01 3.01 16.44
N THR A 4 -6.83 2.41 17.62
CA THR A 4 -6.68 0.95 17.71
C THR A 4 -8.05 0.33 17.43
N TYR A 5 -8.15 -0.43 16.33
CA TYR A 5 -9.27 -1.33 16.03
C TYR A 5 -8.91 -2.76 16.47
N PRO A 6 -8.85 -3.12 17.78
CA PRO A 6 -8.56 -4.49 18.17
C PRO A 6 -9.84 -5.30 18.02
N VAL A 7 -10.13 -5.78 16.82
CA VAL A 7 -10.95 -6.99 16.69
C VAL A 7 -10.08 -8.14 17.17
N PRO A 8 -10.43 -8.85 18.26
CA PRO A 8 -9.59 -9.91 18.81
C PRO A 8 -9.25 -10.95 17.74
N GLY A 9 -7.96 -11.09 17.44
CA GLY A 9 -7.43 -12.02 16.43
C GLY A 9 -7.02 -11.41 15.09
N VAL A 10 -7.33 -10.14 14.81
CA VAL A 10 -6.94 -9.49 13.55
C VAL A 10 -5.77 -8.54 13.81
N LYS A 11 -4.60 -8.82 13.24
CA LYS A 11 -3.39 -8.00 13.36
C LYS A 11 -3.20 -7.16 12.09
N MET A 12 -2.94 -5.88 12.28
CA MET A 12 -2.48 -5.00 11.20
C MET A 12 -1.08 -5.44 10.79
N THR A 13 -0.93 -5.88 9.54
CA THR A 13 0.36 -6.29 9.00
C THR A 13 1.04 -5.05 8.43
N ALA A 14 2.31 -4.84 8.75
CA ALA A 14 3.08 -3.73 8.19
C ALA A 14 3.62 -4.09 6.80
N LEU A 15 3.76 -3.09 5.92
CA LEU A 15 4.50 -3.22 4.68
C LEU A 15 6.01 -3.39 4.95
N THR A 16 6.46 -4.63 5.11
CA THR A 16 7.90 -4.98 5.17
C THR A 16 8.50 -5.07 3.77
N HIS A 17 9.83 -5.07 3.66
CA HIS A 17 10.50 -5.26 2.36
C HIS A 17 10.12 -6.58 1.69
N GLN A 18 10.09 -7.68 2.47
CA GLN A 18 9.64 -8.98 1.98
C GLN A 18 8.18 -8.95 1.52
N LYS A 19 7.30 -8.27 2.28
CA LYS A 19 5.89 -8.15 1.89
C LYS A 19 5.73 -7.33 0.62
N ALA A 20 6.50 -6.26 0.45
CA ALA A 20 6.53 -5.46 -0.79
C ALA A 20 6.98 -6.30 -2.01
N GLN A 21 7.94 -7.20 -1.84
CA GLN A 21 8.33 -8.15 -2.91
C GLN A 21 7.16 -9.08 -3.27
N VAL A 22 6.49 -9.65 -2.27
CA VAL A 22 5.31 -10.50 -2.51
C VAL A 22 4.18 -9.74 -3.21
N LEU A 23 3.88 -8.52 -2.75
CA LEU A 23 2.83 -7.69 -3.35
C LEU A 23 3.18 -7.30 -4.79
N ARG A 24 4.44 -7.02 -5.08
CA ARG A 24 4.93 -6.74 -6.43
C ARG A 24 4.59 -7.87 -7.41
N ASP A 25 4.65 -9.13 -6.99
CA ASP A 25 4.41 -10.26 -7.88
C ASP A 25 2.91 -10.56 -8.10
N THR A 26 2.00 -9.87 -7.42
CA THR A 26 0.55 -10.03 -7.65
C THR A 26 0.07 -9.18 -8.81
N THR A 27 -1.04 -9.57 -9.44
CA THR A 27 -1.67 -8.79 -10.53
C THR A 27 -1.96 -7.35 -10.11
N ARG A 28 -2.46 -7.15 -8.90
CA ARG A 28 -2.76 -5.81 -8.37
C ARG A 28 -1.50 -5.00 -8.09
N GLY A 29 -0.45 -5.61 -7.57
CA GLY A 29 0.83 -4.93 -7.39
C GLY A 29 1.47 -4.55 -8.72
N GLN A 30 1.36 -5.40 -9.75
CA GLN A 30 1.80 -5.09 -11.11
C GLN A 30 1.04 -3.90 -11.70
N GLN A 31 -0.27 -3.79 -11.48
CA GLN A 31 -1.04 -2.62 -11.89
C GLN A 31 -0.53 -1.32 -11.24
N ILE A 32 -0.26 -1.36 -9.94
CA ILE A 32 0.32 -0.21 -9.20
C ILE A 32 1.71 0.14 -9.75
N LEU A 33 2.55 -0.87 -10.02
CA LEU A 33 3.88 -0.69 -10.58
C LEU A 33 3.87 -0.11 -11.99
N GLN A 34 2.89 -0.49 -12.82
CA GLN A 34 2.75 -0.01 -14.20
C GLN A 34 2.10 1.38 -14.27
N THR A 35 1.36 1.79 -13.24
CA THR A 35 0.72 3.11 -13.18
C THR A 35 1.77 4.22 -13.26
N SER A 36 1.56 5.21 -14.14
CA SER A 36 2.52 6.29 -14.36
C SER A 36 2.72 7.14 -13.10
N LEU A 37 3.83 7.88 -13.02
CA LEU A 37 4.10 8.77 -11.89
C LEU A 37 3.04 9.89 -11.77
N SER A 38 2.48 10.37 -12.88
CA SER A 38 1.43 11.39 -12.90
C SER A 38 0.07 10.86 -12.44
N ASP A 39 -0.21 9.59 -12.69
CA ASP A 39 -1.53 8.98 -12.41
C ASP A 39 -1.59 8.32 -11.02
N LEU A 40 -0.43 7.95 -10.45
CA LEU A 40 -0.33 7.33 -9.13
C LEU A 40 -1.05 8.13 -8.02
N PRO A 41 -0.94 9.48 -7.93
CA PRO A 41 -1.67 10.24 -6.92
C PRO A 41 -3.20 10.10 -7.03
N ALA A 42 -3.74 10.01 -8.24
CA ALA A 42 -5.17 9.82 -8.45
C ALA A 42 -5.60 8.40 -8.05
N LEU A 43 -4.82 7.39 -8.42
CA LEU A 43 -5.04 6.00 -8.00
C LEU A 43 -5.04 5.88 -6.47
N LEU A 44 -4.05 6.48 -5.79
CA LEU A 44 -3.94 6.43 -4.33
C LEU A 44 -5.13 7.08 -3.61
N LYS A 45 -5.65 8.20 -4.15
CA LYS A 45 -6.86 8.84 -3.63
C LYS A 45 -8.09 7.94 -3.81
N ALA A 46 -8.23 7.28 -4.96
CA ALA A 46 -9.33 6.36 -5.18
C ALA A 46 -9.27 5.17 -4.21
N MET A 47 -8.08 4.60 -4.00
CA MET A 47 -7.86 3.53 -3.02
C MET A 47 -8.17 3.98 -1.58
N GLU A 48 -7.73 5.19 -1.19
CA GLU A 48 -8.05 5.77 0.12
C GLU A 48 -9.56 5.92 0.32
N HIS A 49 -10.27 6.41 -0.69
CA HIS A 49 -11.73 6.53 -0.65
C HIS A 49 -12.40 5.16 -0.46
N SER A 50 -11.99 4.14 -1.23
CA SER A 50 -12.51 2.78 -1.08
C SER A 50 -12.22 2.19 0.32
N LEU A 51 -11.06 2.49 0.91
CA LEU A 51 -10.76 2.09 2.29
C LEU A 51 -11.69 2.75 3.30
N GLN A 52 -12.01 4.03 3.14
CA GLN A 52 -12.93 4.76 4.01
C GLN A 52 -14.37 4.21 3.89
N GLU A 53 -14.81 3.92 2.68
CA GLU A 53 -16.11 3.26 2.44
C GLU A 53 -16.16 1.88 3.09
N GLY A 54 -15.12 1.07 2.88
CA GLY A 54 -14.99 -0.26 3.48
C GLY A 54 -14.99 -0.23 5.01
N LEU A 55 -14.33 0.75 5.61
CA LEU A 55 -14.34 0.96 7.06
C LEU A 55 -15.75 1.26 7.58
N THR A 56 -16.49 2.11 6.88
CA THR A 56 -17.88 2.45 7.21
C THR A 56 -18.80 1.22 7.17
N ILE A 57 -18.53 0.27 6.27
CA ILE A 57 -19.25 -1.00 6.19
C ILE A 57 -18.87 -1.90 7.38
N VAL A 58 -17.58 -2.09 7.64
CA VAL A 58 -17.06 -2.90 8.76
C VAL A 58 -17.60 -2.42 10.12
N GLU A 59 -17.81 -1.12 10.29
CA GLU A 59 -18.36 -0.55 11.52
C GLU A 59 -19.81 -0.96 11.80
N LYS A 60 -20.60 -1.22 10.74
CA LYS A 60 -22.00 -1.64 10.84
C LYS A 60 -22.16 -3.13 11.14
N GLU A 61 -21.16 -3.93 10.77
CA GLU A 61 -21.19 -5.38 10.93
C GLU A 61 -20.74 -5.87 12.32
N LYS A 62 -21.10 -7.11 12.65
CA LYS A 62 -20.77 -7.77 13.93
C LYS A 62 -20.31 -9.21 13.72
N GLY A 63 -19.70 -9.81 14.74
CA GLY A 63 -19.37 -11.24 14.73
C GLY A 63 -18.30 -11.63 13.70
N ILE A 64 -18.54 -12.73 12.98
CA ILE A 64 -17.60 -13.33 12.02
C ILE A 64 -17.46 -12.47 10.76
N GLU A 65 -18.57 -11.93 10.26
CA GLU A 65 -18.61 -11.08 9.06
C GLU A 65 -17.73 -9.84 9.23
N LYS A 66 -17.76 -9.22 10.42
CA LYS A 66 -16.86 -8.10 10.75
C LYS A 66 -15.38 -8.48 10.63
N LYS A 67 -15.00 -9.69 11.06
CA LYS A 67 -13.61 -10.16 11.02
C LYS A 67 -13.13 -10.38 9.58
N GLU A 68 -13.96 -11.00 8.76
CA GLU A 68 -13.65 -11.27 7.35
C GLU A 68 -13.54 -9.97 6.54
N LEU A 69 -14.49 -9.05 6.73
CA LEU A 69 -14.44 -7.74 6.09
C LEU A 69 -13.24 -6.91 6.54
N LEU A 70 -12.91 -6.94 7.84
CA LEU A 70 -11.72 -6.25 8.34
C LEU A 70 -10.42 -6.87 7.79
N ALA A 71 -10.36 -8.20 7.64
CA ALA A 71 -9.20 -8.87 7.05
C ALA A 71 -9.02 -8.46 5.58
N SER A 72 -10.11 -8.40 4.80
CA SER A 72 -10.08 -7.89 3.43
C SER A 72 -9.61 -6.43 3.37
N LEU A 73 -10.15 -5.58 4.26
CA LEU A 73 -9.79 -4.16 4.31
C LEU A 73 -8.31 -3.94 4.66
N LEU A 74 -7.74 -4.79 5.52
CA LEU A 74 -6.32 -4.74 5.84
C LEU A 74 -5.44 -5.19 4.66
N ASP A 75 -5.89 -6.12 3.83
CA ASP A 75 -5.18 -6.47 2.60
C ASP A 75 -5.23 -5.31 1.60
N ASP A 76 -6.40 -4.66 1.43
CA ASP A 76 -6.53 -3.45 0.63
C ASP A 76 -5.61 -2.32 1.12
N HIS A 77 -5.51 -2.14 2.44
CA HIS A 77 -4.63 -1.17 3.06
C HIS A 77 -3.15 -1.45 2.74
N LEU A 78 -2.73 -2.72 2.73
CA LEU A 78 -1.36 -3.08 2.34
C LEU A 78 -1.04 -2.69 0.89
N TYR A 79 -1.98 -2.85 -0.03
CA TYR A 79 -1.80 -2.37 -1.41
C TYR A 79 -1.73 -0.85 -1.49
N TRP A 80 -2.48 -0.14 -0.65
CA TRP A 80 -2.42 1.32 -0.57
C TRP A 80 -1.07 1.81 -0.06
N GLU A 81 -0.55 1.23 1.02
CA GLU A 81 0.83 1.48 1.50
C GLU A 81 1.87 1.17 0.43
N PHE A 82 1.71 0.04 -0.26
CA PHE A 82 2.58 -0.33 -1.37
C PHE A 82 2.55 0.71 -2.50
N GLY A 83 1.38 1.27 -2.83
CA GLY A 83 1.26 2.34 -3.79
C GLY A 83 2.05 3.59 -3.42
N TYR A 84 2.04 4.01 -2.15
CA TYR A 84 2.88 5.11 -1.68
C TYR A 84 4.37 4.79 -1.74
N TYR A 85 4.74 3.55 -1.43
CA TYR A 85 6.11 3.08 -1.60
C TYR A 85 6.57 3.18 -3.06
N ILE A 86 5.74 2.75 -4.02
CA ILE A 86 6.03 2.87 -5.46
C ILE A 86 6.10 4.32 -5.91
N LEU A 87 5.17 5.18 -5.45
CA LEU A 87 5.22 6.61 -5.74
C LEU A 87 6.55 7.23 -5.31
N PHE A 88 7.01 6.91 -4.10
CA PHE A 88 8.31 7.37 -3.60
C PHE A 88 9.47 6.87 -4.47
N LEU A 89 9.49 5.59 -4.83
CA LEU A 89 10.55 5.03 -5.68
C LEU A 89 10.62 5.71 -7.04
N LYS A 90 9.47 5.88 -7.72
CA LYS A 90 9.39 6.54 -9.02
C LYS A 90 9.77 8.01 -8.95
N TRP A 91 9.34 8.71 -7.91
CA TRP A 91 9.75 10.09 -7.66
C TRP A 91 11.27 10.18 -7.48
N ARG A 92 11.86 9.29 -6.66
CA ARG A 92 13.30 9.25 -6.42
C ARG A 92 14.08 9.03 -7.73
N GLU A 93 13.68 8.05 -8.53
CA GLU A 93 14.31 7.74 -9.83
C GLU A 93 14.22 8.92 -10.81
N SER A 94 13.04 9.55 -10.90
CA SER A 94 12.83 10.76 -11.73
C SER A 94 13.72 11.93 -11.28
N ASN A 95 13.94 12.11 -9.98
CA ASN A 95 14.79 13.20 -9.47
C ASN A 95 16.28 12.90 -9.64
N MET A 96 16.72 11.65 -9.45
CA MET A 96 18.10 11.23 -9.71
C MET A 96 18.48 11.40 -11.18
N ALA A 97 17.57 11.07 -12.10
CA ALA A 97 17.77 11.31 -13.52
C ALA A 97 17.93 12.80 -13.88
N LYS A 98 17.30 13.70 -13.12
CA LYS A 98 17.37 15.16 -13.31
C LYS A 98 18.63 15.79 -12.72
N THR A 99 19.16 15.25 -11.63
CA THR A 99 20.31 15.83 -10.92
C THR A 99 21.67 15.29 -11.38
N GLY A 100 21.70 14.24 -12.20
CA GLY A 100 22.96 13.63 -12.66
C GLY A 100 23.77 12.97 -11.54
N CYS A 101 23.20 12.84 -10.33
CA CYS A 101 23.83 12.11 -9.23
C CYS A 101 23.76 10.61 -9.53
N PRO A 102 24.90 9.92 -9.71
CA PRO A 102 24.88 8.47 -9.89
C PRO A 102 24.28 7.82 -8.64
N ALA A 103 23.53 6.73 -8.84
CA ALA A 103 23.16 5.85 -7.73
C ALA A 103 24.42 5.50 -6.93
N PRO A 104 24.35 5.40 -5.59
CA PRO A 104 25.46 4.92 -4.81
C PRO A 104 25.86 3.57 -5.41
N ALA A 105 27.07 3.52 -5.99
CA ALA A 105 27.59 2.34 -6.64
C ALA A 105 27.49 1.17 -5.65
N ASP A 106 26.95 0.05 -6.11
CA ASP A 106 26.94 -1.21 -5.36
C ASP A 106 28.30 -1.40 -4.70
N VAL A 107 28.30 -1.40 -3.37
CA VAL A 107 29.45 -1.84 -2.59
C VAL A 107 29.59 -3.33 -2.91
N LYS A 108 30.43 -3.63 -3.90
CA LYS A 108 30.91 -4.98 -4.15
C LYS A 108 31.64 -5.44 -2.88
N ASN A 109 31.10 -6.48 -2.25
CA ASN A 109 31.86 -7.31 -1.31
C ASN A 109 33.08 -7.93 -2.00
#